data_AF-A0A379LNP8-F1
#
_entry.id   AF-A0A379LNP8-F1
#
_cell.length_a   1.000
_cell.length_b   1.000
_cell.length_c   1.000
_cell.angle_alpha   90.00
_cell.angle_beta   90.00
_cell.angle_gamma   90.00
#
_symmetry.space_group_name_H-M   'P 1'
#
loop_
_entity.id
_entity.type
_entity.pdbx_description
1 polymer ?
#
loop_
_entity_poly.entity_id
_entity_poly.type
_entity_poly.pdbx_seq_one_letter_code
_entity_poly.pdbx_strand_id
1 'polypeptide(L)'
;MSDTIVAVGVPSKPIKNYENALVLSGQKQGYLIQTANNDDSFVRLLNSDLDLKYMTLRPNRYAKDGAYRVEVGGKDCSSKHGCVGIDFEYDWRSDDLEANLEAKRNSVQLLVDAGFRCIGGERHPYCTRGIEDAKLTIVSKPNNADSLTYKLREPAKIHFYQNNGTGKIAQAGLWMVLPIAIVFDLVTLPVQPMPEK
;
A
#
# COMPACT_ATOMS: atom_id res chain seq x y z
N MET A 1 0.75 18.94 2.28
CA MET A 1 0.53 18.61 0.84
C MET A 1 -0.50 17.49 0.75
N SER A 2 -1.29 17.42 -0.32
CA SER A 2 -2.23 16.31 -0.55
C SER A 2 -2.32 15.89 -2.01
N ASP A 3 -2.59 14.60 -2.22
CA ASP A 3 -2.93 14.00 -3.51
C ASP A 3 -4.09 13.01 -3.34
N THR A 4 -4.66 12.58 -4.46
CA THR A 4 -5.72 11.58 -4.53
C THR A 4 -5.16 10.32 -5.18
N ILE A 5 -5.17 9.21 -4.45
CA ILE A 5 -4.76 7.89 -4.92
C ILE A 5 -5.88 7.28 -5.76
N VAL A 6 -5.56 6.90 -6.99
CA VAL A 6 -6.51 6.36 -7.97
C VAL A 6 -6.27 4.89 -8.31
N ALA A 7 -5.09 4.36 -7.99
CA ALA A 7 -4.77 2.95 -8.21
C ALA A 7 -3.68 2.50 -7.25
N VAL A 8 -3.62 1.19 -7.03
CA VAL A 8 -2.57 0.50 -6.26
C VAL A 8 -2.01 -0.61 -7.12
N GLY A 9 -0.70 -0.82 -7.06
CA GLY A 9 -0.09 -1.89 -7.80
C GLY A 9 1.37 -2.12 -7.52
N VAL A 10 2.04 -2.78 -8.47
CA VAL A 10 3.48 -3.01 -8.46
C VAL A 10 4.11 -2.50 -9.76
N PRO A 11 5.39 -2.11 -9.75
CA PRO A 11 6.08 -1.76 -10.99
C PRO A 11 6.06 -2.94 -11.97
N SER A 12 5.86 -2.68 -13.26
CA SER A 12 5.89 -3.71 -14.32
C SER A 12 7.27 -4.37 -14.47
N LYS A 13 8.32 -3.67 -14.02
CA LYS A 13 9.71 -4.12 -13.97
C LYS A 13 10.34 -3.64 -12.67
N PRO A 14 11.29 -4.38 -12.09
CA PRO A 14 12.03 -3.93 -10.92
C PRO A 14 12.66 -2.55 -11.12
N ILE A 15 12.51 -1.67 -10.13
CA ILE A 15 13.13 -0.35 -10.11
C ILE A 15 14.36 -0.43 -9.21
N LYS A 16 15.54 -0.07 -9.73
CA LYS A 16 16.80 -0.15 -8.98
C LYS A 16 16.74 0.66 -7.68
N ASN A 17 17.13 0.05 -6.56
CA ASN A 17 17.05 0.57 -5.19
C ASN A 17 15.63 0.70 -4.61
N TYR A 18 14.61 0.37 -5.40
CA TYR A 18 13.20 0.38 -5.02
C TYR A 18 12.55 -0.97 -5.33
N GLU A 19 13.33 -2.05 -5.23
CA GLU A 19 12.86 -3.41 -5.42
C GLU A 19 11.76 -3.71 -4.38
N ASN A 20 10.78 -4.51 -4.81
CA ASN A 20 9.64 -4.92 -3.98
C ASN A 20 8.84 -3.73 -3.42
N ALA A 21 8.77 -2.62 -4.15
CA ALA A 21 7.91 -1.51 -3.79
C ALA A 21 6.45 -1.77 -4.16
N LEU A 22 5.54 -1.48 -3.23
CA LEU A 22 4.14 -1.22 -3.55
C LEU A 22 4.01 0.18 -4.13
N VAL A 23 3.20 0.35 -5.15
CA VAL A 23 2.95 1.64 -5.79
C VAL A 23 1.56 2.12 -5.44
N LEU A 24 1.44 3.34 -4.89
CA LEU A 24 0.20 4.11 -4.96
C LEU A 24 0.31 5.08 -6.14
N SER A 25 -0.59 4.97 -7.11
CA SER A 25 -0.70 5.94 -8.19
C SER A 25 -1.61 7.07 -7.76
N GLY A 26 -1.05 8.25 -7.56
CA GLY A 26 -1.79 9.49 -7.36
C GLY A 26 -2.28 10.09 -8.68
N GLN A 27 -3.14 11.12 -8.59
CA GLN A 27 -3.51 11.94 -9.73
C GLN A 27 -2.33 12.81 -10.19
N LYS A 28 -1.48 13.24 -9.26
CA LYS A 28 -0.35 14.13 -9.52
C LYS A 28 1.00 13.40 -9.55
N GLN A 29 1.22 12.48 -8.62
CA GLN A 29 2.51 11.80 -8.43
C GLN A 29 2.34 10.28 -8.32
N GLY A 30 3.45 9.55 -8.41
CA GLY A 30 3.54 8.17 -7.95
C GLY A 30 4.18 8.09 -6.57
N TYR A 31 3.84 7.05 -5.81
CA TYR A 31 4.40 6.81 -4.48
C TYR A 31 4.90 5.38 -4.38
N LEU A 32 6.21 5.21 -4.21
CA LEU A 32 6.83 3.91 -3.94
C LEU A 32 6.86 3.70 -2.43
N ILE A 33 6.33 2.57 -1.96
CA ILE A 33 6.29 2.20 -0.55
C ILE A 33 7.10 0.94 -0.36
N GLN A 34 8.09 1.01 0.51
CA GLN A 34 8.93 -0.12 0.89
C GLN A 34 8.84 -0.34 2.40
N THR A 35 8.81 -1.60 2.81
CA THR A 35 8.93 -1.96 4.23
C THR A 35 10.32 -1.53 4.74
N ALA A 36 10.42 -1.13 6.00
CA ALA A 36 11.68 -0.62 6.56
C ALA A 36 12.86 -1.61 6.42
N ASN A 37 12.56 -2.93 6.43
CA ASN A 37 13.50 -4.04 6.37
C ASN A 37 13.67 -4.67 4.98
N ASN A 38 13.13 -4.06 3.92
CA ASN A 38 13.09 -4.65 2.56
C ASN A 38 12.44 -6.05 2.53
N ASP A 39 11.48 -6.29 3.41
CA ASP A 39 10.67 -7.50 3.41
C ASP A 39 9.89 -7.60 2.10
N ASP A 40 10.24 -8.60 1.30
CA ASP A 40 9.67 -8.87 -0.02
C ASP A 40 8.46 -9.78 0.03
N SER A 41 8.15 -10.38 1.19
CA SER A 41 7.07 -11.36 1.36
C SER A 41 5.73 -10.81 0.89
N PHE A 42 5.49 -9.52 1.13
CA PHE A 42 4.27 -8.85 0.71
C PHE A 42 4.18 -8.70 -0.81
N VAL A 43 5.25 -8.25 -1.49
CA VAL A 43 5.22 -8.13 -2.95
C VAL A 43 5.24 -9.50 -3.64
N ARG A 44 5.89 -10.50 -3.04
CA ARG A 44 5.79 -11.88 -3.48
C ARG A 44 4.36 -12.41 -3.39
N LEU A 45 3.65 -12.11 -2.29
CA LEU A 45 2.23 -12.43 -2.14
C LEU A 45 1.39 -11.77 -3.26
N LEU A 46 1.64 -10.50 -3.57
CA LEU A 46 0.92 -9.78 -4.62
C LEU A 46 1.15 -10.34 -6.03
N ASN A 47 2.25 -11.07 -6.24
CA ASN A 47 2.57 -11.74 -7.50
C ASN A 47 2.26 -13.26 -7.47
N SER A 48 1.60 -13.75 -6.41
CA SER A 48 1.18 -15.15 -6.29
C SER A 48 -0.23 -15.38 -6.84
N ASP A 49 -0.70 -16.63 -6.82
CA ASP A 49 -2.05 -17.01 -7.24
C ASP A 49 -3.15 -16.60 -6.24
N LEU A 50 -2.85 -15.71 -5.29
CA LEU A 50 -3.82 -15.19 -4.33
C LEU A 50 -4.90 -14.36 -5.04
N ASP A 51 -6.17 -14.63 -4.77
CA ASP A 51 -7.28 -13.85 -5.31
C ASP A 51 -7.41 -12.50 -4.57
N LEU A 52 -6.72 -11.50 -5.09
CA LEU A 52 -6.65 -10.16 -4.50
C LEU A 52 -7.98 -9.40 -4.49
N LYS A 53 -9.06 -9.91 -5.09
CA LYS A 53 -10.38 -9.26 -5.01
C LYS A 53 -10.94 -9.23 -3.58
N TYR A 54 -10.46 -10.13 -2.72
CA TYR A 54 -10.81 -10.17 -1.30
C TYR A 54 -9.89 -9.32 -0.42
N MET A 55 -8.85 -8.70 -1.02
CA MET A 55 -7.89 -7.86 -0.33
C MET A 55 -8.35 -6.40 -0.35
N THR A 56 -8.31 -5.77 0.82
CA THR A 56 -8.56 -4.34 0.99
C THR A 56 -7.33 -3.65 1.57
N LEU A 57 -7.09 -2.43 1.09
CA LEU A 57 -6.02 -1.55 1.57
C LEU A 57 -6.61 -0.48 2.47
N ARG A 58 -6.01 -0.24 3.63
CA ARG A 58 -6.41 0.86 4.50
C ARG A 58 -5.22 1.72 4.88
N PRO A 59 -5.42 3.04 5.03
CA PRO A 59 -4.58 3.81 5.92
C PRO A 59 -4.55 3.12 7.29
N ASN A 60 -3.42 3.23 8.00
CA ASN A 60 -3.29 2.71 9.37
C ASN A 60 -4.58 2.95 10.20
N ARG A 61 -5.06 1.92 10.90
CA ARG A 61 -6.27 1.87 11.77
C ARG A 61 -6.58 3.12 12.60
N TYR A 62 -5.59 3.98 12.88
CA TYR A 62 -5.80 5.25 13.60
C TYR A 62 -6.33 6.41 12.74
N ALA A 63 -6.32 6.31 11.41
CA ALA A 63 -6.84 7.34 10.52
C ALA A 63 -8.37 7.19 10.36
N LYS A 64 -9.12 8.02 11.09
CA LYS A 64 -10.59 8.02 11.09
C LYS A 64 -11.22 8.55 9.80
N ASP A 65 -10.44 9.22 8.96
CA ASP A 65 -10.85 9.96 7.76
C ASP A 65 -10.54 9.22 6.46
N GLY A 66 -10.21 7.93 6.52
CA GLY A 66 -9.91 7.14 5.31
C GLY A 66 -8.67 7.60 4.54
N ALA A 67 -7.88 8.54 5.08
CA ALA A 67 -6.74 9.14 4.40
C ALA A 67 -5.40 8.54 4.84
N TYR A 68 -4.53 8.25 3.89
CA TYR A 68 -3.13 7.88 4.14
C TYR A 68 -2.39 9.06 4.74
N ARG A 69 -1.73 8.84 5.87
CA ARG A 69 -1.02 9.87 6.63
C ARG A 69 0.48 9.58 6.53
N VAL A 70 1.21 10.50 5.91
CA VAL A 70 2.66 10.42 5.72
C VAL A 70 3.36 11.34 6.70
N GLU A 71 4.11 10.77 7.63
CA GLU A 71 4.93 11.51 8.57
C GLU A 71 6.30 11.82 7.98
N VAL A 72 6.65 13.10 7.93
CA VAL A 72 7.96 13.55 7.44
C VAL A 72 8.82 14.03 8.61
N GLY A 73 10.05 13.51 8.68
CA GLY A 73 11.00 13.87 9.73
C GLY A 73 10.71 13.28 11.10
N GLY A 74 9.87 12.25 11.17
CA GLY A 74 9.65 11.47 12.39
C GLY A 74 10.92 10.76 12.84
N LYS A 75 11.10 10.58 14.16
CA LYS A 75 12.31 10.01 14.75
C LYS A 75 12.61 8.60 14.25
N ASP A 76 11.55 7.83 13.98
CA ASP A 76 11.64 6.43 13.57
C ASP A 76 11.52 6.27 12.03
N CYS A 77 11.36 7.37 11.31
CA CYS A 77 11.28 7.37 9.85
C CYS A 77 12.64 7.67 9.19
N SER A 78 13.17 6.68 8.47
CA SER A 78 14.44 6.81 7.74
C SER A 78 14.28 7.34 6.30
N SER A 79 13.06 7.53 5.81
CA SER A 79 12.81 8.06 4.46
C SER A 79 12.88 9.59 4.43
N LYS A 80 13.50 10.14 3.37
CA LYS A 80 13.52 11.58 3.09
C LYS A 80 12.14 12.14 2.72
N HIS A 81 11.26 11.33 2.14
CA HIS A 81 9.89 11.76 1.76
C HIS A 81 8.83 11.36 2.79
N GLY A 82 9.25 10.77 3.90
CA GLY A 82 8.38 10.37 5.00
C GLY A 82 7.99 8.90 4.99
N CYS A 83 7.27 8.52 6.03
CA CYS A 83 6.83 7.15 6.27
C CYS A 83 5.31 7.09 6.42
N VAL A 84 4.73 5.97 6.02
CA VAL A 84 3.28 5.75 5.99
C VAL A 84 2.96 4.41 6.62
N GLY A 85 1.89 4.38 7.42
CA GLY A 85 1.31 3.13 7.91
C GLY A 85 0.19 2.65 6.98
N ILE A 86 0.21 1.36 6.63
CA ILE A 86 -0.78 0.72 5.76
C ILE A 86 -1.24 -0.58 6.38
N ASP A 87 -2.55 -0.76 6.48
CA ASP A 87 -3.18 -2.01 6.88
C ASP A 87 -3.73 -2.73 5.65
N PHE A 88 -3.50 -4.04 5.61
CA PHE A 88 -4.03 -4.96 4.63
C PHE A 88 -5.04 -5.86 5.33
N GLU A 89 -6.21 -6.02 4.74
CA GLU A 89 -7.21 -6.95 5.22
C GLU A 89 -7.70 -7.83 4.08
N TYR A 90 -7.61 -9.14 4.28
CA TYR A 90 -8.15 -10.15 3.39
C TYR A 90 -9.38 -10.75 4.04
N ASP A 91 -10.54 -10.57 3.43
CA ASP A 91 -11.82 -11.04 3.97
C ASP A 91 -12.56 -11.89 2.94
N TRP A 92 -12.43 -13.21 3.06
CA TRP A 92 -13.12 -14.16 2.20
C TRP A 92 -14.47 -14.56 2.82
N ARG A 93 -15.41 -13.62 2.84
CA ARG A 93 -16.85 -13.89 3.07
C ARG A 93 -17.54 -14.16 1.75
N SER A 94 -17.45 -15.40 1.29
CA SER A 94 -18.26 -15.88 0.18
C SER A 94 -19.19 -16.97 0.68
N ASP A 95 -20.46 -16.88 0.26
CA ASP A 95 -21.51 -17.85 0.54
C ASP A 95 -21.29 -19.18 -0.21
N ASP A 96 -20.32 -19.24 -1.16
CA ASP A 96 -19.85 -20.47 -1.80
C ASP A 96 -18.93 -21.26 -0.85
N LEU A 97 -19.54 -21.85 0.18
CA LEU A 97 -18.88 -22.50 1.30
C LEU A 97 -18.19 -23.84 0.95
N GLU A 98 -18.71 -24.59 -0.02
CA GLU A 98 -18.28 -25.98 -0.26
C GLU A 98 -17.34 -26.12 -1.47
N ALA A 99 -17.48 -25.28 -2.51
CA ALA A 99 -16.78 -25.49 -3.78
C ALA A 99 -15.29 -25.09 -3.81
N ASN A 100 -14.72 -24.59 -2.70
CA ASN A 100 -13.37 -24.00 -2.75
C ASN A 100 -12.55 -24.04 -1.44
N LEU A 101 -12.80 -25.03 -0.57
CA LEU A 101 -12.08 -25.13 0.72
C LEU A 101 -10.57 -25.27 0.56
N GLU A 102 -10.10 -26.01 -0.45
CA GLU A 102 -8.66 -26.15 -0.72
C GLU A 102 -8.02 -24.81 -1.16
N ALA A 103 -8.66 -24.07 -2.08
CA ALA A 103 -8.17 -22.76 -2.48
C ALA A 103 -8.17 -21.76 -1.31
N LYS A 104 -9.16 -21.84 -0.41
CA LYS A 104 -9.20 -21.03 0.82
C LYS A 104 -8.02 -21.37 1.73
N ARG A 105 -7.73 -22.66 1.97
CA ARG A 105 -6.57 -23.09 2.78
C ARG A 105 -5.25 -22.63 2.15
N ASN A 106 -5.08 -22.81 0.84
CA ASN A 106 -3.88 -22.38 0.14
C ASN A 106 -3.70 -20.85 0.25
N SER A 107 -4.79 -20.09 0.11
CA SER A 107 -4.78 -18.64 0.29
C SER A 107 -4.38 -18.22 1.70
N VAL A 108 -4.93 -18.89 2.73
CA VAL A 108 -4.55 -18.65 4.13
C VAL A 108 -3.08 -18.96 4.36
N GLN A 109 -2.56 -20.06 3.81
CA GLN A 109 -1.15 -20.41 3.95
C GLN A 109 -0.24 -19.34 3.31
N LEU A 110 -0.57 -18.92 2.08
CA LEU A 110 0.15 -17.82 1.40
C LEU A 110 0.15 -16.54 2.24
N LEU A 111 -1.00 -16.18 2.83
CA LEU A 111 -1.14 -15.01 3.70
C LEU A 111 -0.30 -15.14 4.98
N VAL A 112 -0.31 -16.30 5.63
CA VAL A 112 0.48 -16.56 6.85
C VAL A 112 1.97 -16.54 6.55
N ASP A 113 2.41 -17.15 5.46
CA ASP A 113 3.81 -17.11 5.00
C ASP A 113 4.24 -15.67 4.68
N ALA A 114 3.29 -14.85 4.23
CA ALA A 114 3.45 -13.42 4.05
C ALA A 114 3.19 -12.60 5.32
N GLY A 115 3.23 -13.19 6.52
CA GLY A 115 3.16 -12.47 7.80
C GLY A 115 1.79 -11.91 8.18
N PHE A 116 0.70 -12.35 7.56
CA PHE A 116 -0.65 -11.99 7.99
C PHE A 116 -1.06 -12.80 9.22
N ARG A 117 -1.83 -12.15 10.11
CA ARG A 117 -2.54 -12.82 11.21
C ARG A 117 -3.95 -13.15 10.77
N CYS A 118 -4.31 -14.44 10.78
CA CYS A 118 -5.61 -14.93 10.35
C CYS A 118 -6.47 -15.41 11.52
N ILE A 119 -7.77 -15.09 11.49
CA ILE A 119 -8.81 -15.59 12.42
C ILE A 119 -10.02 -16.11 11.61
N GLY A 120 -10.99 -16.76 12.26
CA GLY A 120 -12.25 -17.17 11.62
C GLY A 120 -12.28 -18.59 11.03
N GLY A 121 -11.20 -19.37 11.19
CA GLY A 121 -11.10 -20.76 10.72
C GLY A 121 -11.12 -20.90 9.20
N GLU A 122 -11.24 -22.13 8.70
CA GLU A 122 -11.14 -22.44 7.26
C GLU A 122 -12.31 -21.89 6.41
N ARG A 123 -13.47 -21.67 7.04
CA ARG A 123 -14.70 -21.28 6.32
C ARG A 123 -14.77 -19.79 6.00
N HIS A 124 -14.32 -18.96 6.93
CA HIS A 124 -14.35 -17.49 6.83
C HIS A 124 -13.03 -16.91 7.31
N PRO A 125 -11.92 -17.14 6.58
CA PRO A 125 -10.65 -16.58 6.97
C PRO A 125 -10.70 -15.06 6.84
N TYR A 126 -10.41 -14.39 7.96
CA TYR A 126 -10.16 -12.97 8.02
C TYR A 126 -8.70 -12.76 8.42
N CYS A 127 -7.89 -12.27 7.49
CA CYS A 127 -6.45 -12.11 7.69
C CYS A 127 -6.06 -10.64 7.63
N THR A 128 -5.23 -10.19 8.57
CA THR A 128 -4.75 -8.80 8.59
C THR A 128 -3.24 -8.70 8.73
N ARG A 129 -2.66 -7.71 8.08
CA ARG A 129 -1.25 -7.34 8.23
C ARG A 129 -1.14 -5.83 8.25
N GLY A 130 -0.51 -5.29 9.30
CA GLY A 130 -0.11 -3.90 9.35
C GLY A 130 1.34 -3.77 8.91
N ILE A 131 1.63 -2.77 8.07
CA ILE A 131 2.98 -2.30 7.82
C ILE A 131 3.08 -0.92 8.47
N GLU A 132 3.81 -0.86 9.57
CA GLU A 132 4.12 0.38 10.27
C GLU A 132 5.40 0.99 9.67
N ASP A 133 5.47 2.33 9.66
CA ASP A 133 6.63 3.11 9.23
C ASP A 133 7.23 2.71 7.87
N ALA A 134 6.38 2.35 6.91
CA ALA A 134 6.82 2.03 5.56
C ALA A 134 7.45 3.26 4.90
N LYS A 135 8.66 3.12 4.37
CA LYS A 135 9.38 4.18 3.66
C LYS A 135 8.60 4.55 2.41
N LEU A 136 8.15 5.80 2.34
CA LEU A 136 7.53 6.34 1.15
C LEU A 136 8.56 7.12 0.34
N THR A 137 8.55 6.96 -0.98
CA THR A 137 9.32 7.76 -1.93
C THR A 137 8.39 8.36 -2.97
N ILE A 138 8.46 9.68 -3.15
CA ILE A 138 7.70 10.39 -4.17
C ILE A 138 8.45 10.27 -5.51
N VAL A 139 7.73 9.82 -6.53
CA VAL A 139 8.24 9.65 -7.90
C VAL A 139 7.27 10.27 -8.90
N SER A 140 7.71 10.42 -10.14
CA SER A 140 6.82 10.82 -11.24
C SER A 140 5.63 9.86 -11.37
N LYS A 141 4.49 10.38 -11.82
CA LYS A 141 3.28 9.59 -12.13
C LYS A 141 3.66 8.44 -13.10
N PRO A 142 3.13 7.22 -12.92
CA PRO A 142 3.40 6.12 -13.85
C PRO A 142 3.02 6.49 -15.29
N ASN A 143 3.78 6.01 -16.28
CA ASN A 143 3.58 6.36 -17.70
C ASN A 143 2.21 5.93 -18.23
N ASN A 144 1.73 4.79 -17.77
CA ASN A 144 0.44 4.22 -18.16
C ASN A 144 -0.70 4.58 -17.19
N ALA A 145 -0.53 5.60 -16.34
CA ALA A 145 -1.49 5.91 -15.28
C ALA A 145 -2.91 6.26 -15.78
N ASP A 146 -3.03 6.74 -17.02
CA ASP A 146 -4.33 7.06 -17.60
C ASP A 146 -5.03 5.83 -18.22
N SER A 147 -4.26 4.80 -18.60
CA SER A 147 -4.71 3.55 -19.23
C SER A 147 -4.71 2.34 -18.29
N LEU A 148 -4.62 2.56 -16.98
CA LEU A 148 -4.64 1.48 -15.97
C LEU A 148 -5.93 0.66 -16.01
N THR A 149 -5.79 -0.67 -16.00
CA THR A 149 -6.89 -1.63 -16.03
C THR A 149 -7.74 -1.59 -14.76
N TYR A 150 -7.11 -1.57 -13.59
CA TYR A 150 -7.82 -1.51 -12.31
C TYR A 150 -7.58 -0.15 -11.63
N LYS A 151 -8.64 0.63 -11.50
CA LYS A 151 -8.67 1.86 -10.69
C LYS A 151 -9.48 1.61 -9.42
N LEU A 152 -9.15 2.34 -8.36
CA LEU A 152 -9.94 2.33 -7.14
C LEU A 152 -11.32 2.91 -7.44
N ARG A 153 -12.37 2.23 -6.99
CA ARG A 153 -13.76 2.72 -7.11
C ARG A 153 -13.95 3.99 -6.30
N GLU A 154 -13.35 4.03 -5.12
CA GLU A 154 -13.32 5.16 -4.22
C GLU A 154 -11.87 5.64 -4.08
N PRO A 155 -11.49 6.75 -4.74
CA PRO A 155 -10.14 7.28 -4.62
C PRO A 155 -9.83 7.72 -3.18
N ALA A 156 -8.70 7.30 -2.64
CA ALA A 156 -8.30 7.64 -1.27
C ALA A 156 -7.43 8.90 -1.22
N LYS A 157 -7.48 9.66 -0.13
CA LYS A 157 -6.58 10.81 0.05
C LYS A 157 -5.25 10.39 0.64
N ILE A 158 -4.17 11.08 0.27
CA ILE A 158 -2.88 11.01 0.96
C ILE A 158 -2.52 12.41 1.45
N HIS A 159 -2.13 12.50 2.72
CA HIS A 159 -1.81 13.73 3.44
C HIS A 159 -0.42 13.65 4.04
N PHE A 160 0.39 14.67 3.75
CA PHE A 160 1.73 14.81 4.30
C PHE A 160 1.70 15.79 5.46
N TYR A 161 2.21 15.36 6.61
CA TYR A 161 2.32 16.16 7.83
C TYR A 161 3.72 16.04 8.43
N GLN A 162 4.12 17.07 9.18
CA GLN A 162 5.42 17.13 9.83
C GLN A 162 5.22 17.07 11.35
N ASN A 163 5.96 16.20 12.02
CA ASN A 163 5.96 16.10 13.47
C ASN A 163 6.93 17.13 14.05
N ASN A 164 6.40 18.24 14.57
CA ASN A 164 7.15 19.44 14.95
C ASN A 164 7.87 19.33 16.30
N GLY A 165 8.69 18.29 16.49
CA GLY A 165 9.48 18.13 17.71
C GLY A 165 10.69 19.08 17.81
N THR A 166 11.22 19.60 16.69
CA THR A 166 12.37 20.51 16.70
C THR A 166 12.31 21.54 15.55
N GLY A 167 12.54 22.82 15.87
CA GLY A 167 12.29 23.99 15.01
C GLY A 167 13.19 24.19 13.77
N LYS A 168 13.49 23.15 12.99
CA LYS A 168 14.16 23.27 11.68
C LYS A 168 13.14 23.19 10.53
N ILE A 169 12.29 24.22 10.46
CA ILE A 169 11.05 24.27 9.67
C ILE A 169 11.29 24.47 8.15
N ALA A 170 12.40 25.10 7.72
CA ALA A 170 12.54 25.54 6.33
C ALA A 170 13.12 24.50 5.35
N GLN A 171 13.97 23.57 5.81
CA GLN A 171 14.66 22.64 4.89
C GLN A 171 13.86 21.38 4.57
N ALA A 172 13.02 20.90 5.50
CA ALA A 172 12.17 19.73 5.27
C ALA A 172 11.06 19.99 4.23
N GLY A 173 10.55 21.24 4.17
CA GLY A 173 9.53 21.67 3.21
C GLY A 173 9.91 21.48 1.74
N LEU A 174 11.19 21.65 1.39
CA LEU A 174 11.66 21.62 0.00
C LEU A 174 11.79 20.17 -0.54
N TRP A 175 12.23 19.24 0.30
CA TRP A 175 12.39 17.83 -0.08
C TRP A 175 11.05 17.10 -0.21
N MET A 176 9.99 17.57 0.46
CA MET A 176 8.65 16.98 0.40
C MET A 176 7.95 17.08 -0.96
N VAL A 177 8.47 17.84 -1.93
CA VAL A 177 7.71 18.21 -3.14
C VAL A 177 8.41 17.83 -4.46
N LEU A 178 9.68 17.43 -4.41
CA LEU A 178 10.43 17.09 -5.63
C LEU A 178 10.40 15.58 -5.87
N PRO A 179 9.59 15.09 -6.83
CA PRO A 179 9.61 13.68 -7.18
C PRO A 179 11.00 13.30 -7.69
N ILE A 180 11.45 12.10 -7.35
CA ILE A 180 12.58 11.51 -8.05
C ILE A 180 12.12 11.19 -9.47
N ALA A 181 12.94 11.57 -10.46
CA ALA A 181 12.70 11.29 -11.87
C ALA A 181 12.87 9.79 -12.16
N ILE A 182 11.87 9.00 -11.80
CA ILE A 182 11.76 7.58 -12.10
C ILE A 182 10.60 7.39 -13.07
N VAL A 183 10.88 6.68 -14.16
CA VAL A 183 9.92 6.40 -15.23
C VAL A 183 9.63 4.90 -15.21
N PHE A 184 8.36 4.53 -15.07
CA PHE A 184 7.93 3.13 -15.00
C PHE A 184 6.47 2.99 -15.41
N ASP A 185 6.08 1.76 -15.79
CA ASP A 185 4.68 1.37 -15.95
C ASP A 185 4.20 0.65 -14.69
N LEU A 186 2.93 0.85 -14.36
CA LEU A 186 2.27 0.24 -13.22
C LEU A 186 1.41 -0.96 -13.67
N VAL A 187 1.55 -2.09 -12.98
CA VAL A 187 0.61 -3.21 -13.04
C VAL A 187 -0.34 -3.07 -11.86
N THR A 188 -1.60 -2.77 -12.14
CA THR A 188 -2.61 -2.51 -11.09
C THR A 188 -3.18 -3.79 -10.52
N LEU A 189 -3.40 -3.79 -9.21
CA LEU A 189 -3.98 -4.92 -8.48
C LEU A 189 -5.49 -4.70 -8.30
N PRO A 190 -6.31 -5.75 -8.29
CA PRO A 190 -7.76 -5.64 -8.11
C PRO A 190 -8.15 -5.43 -6.63
N VAL A 191 -7.41 -4.59 -5.92
CA VAL A 191 -7.65 -4.25 -4.51
C VAL A 191 -8.52 -2.99 -4.42
N GLN A 192 -9.32 -2.88 -3.36
CA GLN A 192 -10.15 -1.70 -3.10
C GLN A 192 -9.84 -1.14 -1.72
N PRO A 193 -9.87 0.18 -1.51
CA PRO A 193 -9.96 0.71 -0.16
C PRO A 193 -11.27 0.25 0.46
N MET A 194 -11.28 0.05 1.78
CA MET A 194 -12.56 -0.19 2.45
C MET A 194 -13.43 1.06 2.33
N PRO A 195 -14.73 0.91 2.00
CA PRO A 195 -15.65 2.04 2.01
C PRO A 195 -15.67 2.74 3.38
N GLU A 196 -15.69 4.07 3.37
CA GLU A 196 -15.94 4.86 4.58
C GLU A 196 -17.33 4.49 5.14
N LYS A 197 -17.41 4.19 6.43
CA LYS A 197 -18.67 3.93 7.15
C LYS A 197 -19.19 5.19 7.82
#